data_AF-X1LZ41-F1
#
_entry.id   AF-X1LZ41-F1
#
_cell.length_a   1.000
_cell.length_b   1.000
_cell.length_c   1.000
_cell.angle_alpha   90.00
_cell.angle_beta   90.00
_cell.angle_gamma   90.00
#
_symmetry.space_group_name_H-M   'P 1'
#
loop_
_entity.id
_entity.type
_entity.pdbx_description
1 polymer ?
#
loop_
_entity_poly.entity_id
_entity_poly.type
_entity_poly.pdbx_seq_one_letter_code
_entity_poly.pdbx_strand_id
1 'polypeptide(L)'
;EVYLANKDPENALKSVVEAIKILKHPSPEQYGSLFFIFIRIGHLMDFKLSSLSAVVPDCFVKLKNQKRWFYIGEGNELDATKITEREENYQELIGKKLGDKVIFPHKYRAENSEYEIENILSLEKYILWQSRHHAHELSIEQRWDKMELIEVPKTELTIDTKYIIARLEDDRKRSGEFFNLYCQQAIPLAILATNEGGLTNAIGKIVSEGKGYVKSSTGTQVEFNEQKEVAREIIDNQQFYIDGTSAFILSETGLMEKIFELVANIKVPQSVVSLLLECIDKFRYIPGQVGYLGYSQGHLTYTSIDETTRETTRGNFEKSIKILESKP
;
A
#
# COMPACT_ATOMS: atom_id res chain seq x y z
N GLU A 1 -0.85 11.26 5.64
CA GLU A 1 0.07 10.22 6.14
C GLU A 1 0.17 10.13 7.66
N VAL A 2 0.62 11.18 8.36
CA VAL A 2 0.76 11.15 9.84
C VAL A 2 -0.54 10.75 10.55
N TYR A 3 -1.68 11.36 10.21
CA TYR A 3 -2.98 10.98 10.81
C TYR A 3 -3.37 9.52 10.53
N LEU A 4 -3.13 9.03 9.31
CA LEU A 4 -3.38 7.63 8.97
C LEU A 4 -2.47 6.67 9.73
N ALA A 5 -1.24 7.09 10.04
CA ALA A 5 -0.32 6.33 10.87
C ALA A 5 -0.85 6.12 12.30
N ASN A 6 -1.57 7.11 12.81
CA ASN A 6 -2.16 7.13 14.14
C ASN A 6 -3.62 6.64 14.17
N LYS A 7 -4.07 5.94 13.11
CA LYS A 7 -5.46 5.45 12.98
C LYS A 7 -6.53 6.55 13.15
N ASP A 8 -6.24 7.77 12.70
CA ASP A 8 -7.14 8.93 12.76
C ASP A 8 -7.63 9.32 11.34
N PRO A 9 -8.67 8.66 10.82
CA PRO A 9 -9.13 8.89 9.46
C PRO A 9 -9.86 10.22 9.28
N GLU A 10 -10.48 10.76 10.33
CA GLU A 10 -11.22 12.02 10.25
C GLU A 10 -10.30 13.21 10.01
N ASN A 11 -9.22 13.31 10.78
CA ASN A 11 -8.24 14.39 10.58
C ASN A 11 -7.41 14.18 9.30
N ALA A 12 -7.21 12.92 8.88
CA ALA A 12 -6.66 12.63 7.56
C ALA A 12 -7.54 13.18 6.43
N LEU A 13 -8.85 12.91 6.48
CA LEU A 13 -9.81 13.40 5.49
C LEU A 13 -9.89 14.93 5.47
N LYS A 14 -10.02 15.57 6.64
CA LYS A 14 -10.02 17.04 6.76
C LYS A 14 -8.78 17.66 6.14
N SER A 15 -7.60 17.08 6.41
CA SER A 15 -6.33 17.57 5.86
C SER A 15 -6.28 17.50 4.34
N VAL A 16 -6.78 16.40 3.75
CA VAL A 16 -6.88 16.26 2.29
C VAL A 16 -7.81 17.32 1.70
N VAL A 17 -9.00 17.48 2.29
CA VAL A 17 -10.01 18.44 1.83
C VAL A 17 -9.47 19.86 1.87
N GLU A 18 -8.83 20.27 2.97
CA GLU A 18 -8.24 21.61 3.08
C GLU A 18 -7.11 21.83 2.07
N ALA A 19 -6.25 20.83 1.85
CA ALA A 19 -5.21 20.92 0.82
C ALA A 19 -5.80 21.13 -0.59
N ILE A 20 -6.87 20.40 -0.92
CA ILE A 20 -7.56 20.55 -2.21
C ILE A 20 -8.27 21.91 -2.32
N LYS A 21 -8.91 22.40 -1.25
CA LYS A 21 -9.52 23.74 -1.22
C LYS A 21 -8.50 24.85 -1.49
N ILE A 22 -7.27 24.70 -0.96
CA ILE A 22 -6.17 25.65 -1.18
C ILE A 22 -5.70 25.60 -2.64
N LEU A 23 -5.53 24.39 -3.20
CA LEU A 23 -5.08 24.21 -4.58
C LEU A 23 -6.14 24.66 -5.60
N LYS A 24 -7.43 24.50 -5.28
CA LYS A 24 -8.63 24.76 -6.10
C LYS A 24 -8.73 23.92 -7.38
N HIS A 25 -7.66 23.82 -8.16
CA HIS A 25 -7.62 23.15 -9.47
C HIS A 25 -6.49 22.12 -9.51
N PRO A 26 -6.62 20.97 -8.82
CA PRO A 26 -5.59 19.93 -8.84
C PRO A 26 -5.44 19.34 -10.24
N SER A 27 -4.21 19.02 -10.64
CA SER A 27 -3.97 18.26 -11.86
C SER A 27 -4.52 16.83 -11.75
N PRO A 28 -4.74 16.12 -12.87
CA PRO A 28 -5.11 14.72 -12.85
C PRO A 28 -4.15 13.86 -12.01
N GLU A 29 -2.85 14.09 -12.10
CA GLU A 29 -1.82 13.37 -11.34
C GLU A 29 -1.91 13.67 -9.84
N GLN A 30 -2.22 14.92 -9.47
CA GLN A 30 -2.44 15.30 -8.07
C GLN A 30 -3.68 14.61 -7.51
N TYR A 31 -4.81 14.62 -8.23
CA TYR A 31 -6.01 13.88 -7.84
C TYR A 31 -5.74 12.37 -7.76
N GLY A 32 -5.15 11.77 -8.80
CA GLY A 32 -4.86 10.35 -8.85
C GLY A 32 -3.98 9.89 -7.68
N SER A 33 -3.02 10.71 -7.25
CA SER A 33 -2.15 10.39 -6.12
C SER A 33 -2.90 10.24 -4.78
N LEU A 34 -4.05 10.91 -4.62
CA LEU A 34 -4.87 10.83 -3.41
C LEU A 34 -5.66 9.52 -3.32
N PHE A 35 -5.79 8.76 -4.42
CA PHE A 35 -6.57 7.53 -4.44
C PHE A 35 -6.13 6.53 -3.35
N PHE A 36 -4.83 6.31 -3.18
CA PHE A 36 -4.30 5.42 -2.14
C PHE A 36 -4.57 5.92 -0.71
N ILE A 37 -4.55 7.24 -0.51
CA ILE A 37 -4.89 7.86 0.78
C ILE A 37 -6.37 7.59 1.10
N PHE A 38 -7.25 7.79 0.11
CA PHE A 38 -8.68 7.54 0.26
C PHE A 38 -9.02 6.07 0.49
N ILE A 39 -8.31 5.13 -0.14
CA ILE A 39 -8.44 3.69 0.16
C ILE A 39 -8.21 3.46 1.66
N ARG A 40 -7.13 4.01 2.23
CA ARG A 40 -6.79 3.83 3.64
C ARG A 40 -7.81 4.51 4.57
N ILE A 41 -8.28 5.71 4.21
CA ILE A 41 -9.39 6.38 4.93
C ILE A 41 -10.63 5.49 4.92
N GLY A 42 -11.04 4.99 3.75
CA GLY A 42 -12.24 4.15 3.59
C GLY A 42 -12.19 2.80 4.32
N HIS A 43 -11.01 2.32 4.69
CA HIS A 43 -10.87 1.13 5.55
C HIS A 43 -10.93 1.46 7.05
N LEU A 44 -10.47 2.64 7.45
CA LEU A 44 -10.45 3.08 8.85
C LEU A 44 -11.78 3.69 9.30
N MET A 45 -12.52 4.30 8.37
CA MET A 45 -13.88 4.78 8.57
C MET A 45 -14.71 4.32 7.37
N ASP A 46 -16.00 4.02 7.54
CA ASP A 46 -16.89 3.54 6.46
C ASP A 46 -17.19 4.64 5.42
N PHE A 47 -16.15 5.10 4.72
CA PHE A 47 -16.18 6.22 3.80
C PHE A 47 -16.30 5.70 2.37
N LYS A 48 -17.51 5.28 2.01
CA LYS A 48 -17.85 4.79 0.67
C LYS A 48 -18.27 5.92 -0.27
N LEU A 49 -18.05 5.75 -1.57
CA LEU A 49 -18.59 6.68 -2.56
C LEU A 49 -20.11 6.45 -2.68
N SER A 50 -20.89 7.28 -2.01
CA SER A 50 -22.34 7.28 -2.06
C SER A 50 -22.85 8.65 -2.43
N SER A 51 -23.91 8.67 -3.23
CA SER A 51 -24.59 9.90 -3.61
C SER A 51 -25.54 10.38 -2.50
N LEU A 52 -25.71 11.69 -2.40
CA LEU A 52 -26.74 12.32 -1.60
C LEU A 52 -28.13 11.97 -2.16
N SER A 53 -29.15 12.00 -1.31
CA SER A 53 -30.52 11.64 -1.68
C SER A 53 -31.19 12.66 -2.60
N ALA A 54 -30.75 13.91 -2.54
CA ALA A 54 -31.22 15.00 -3.38
C ALA A 54 -30.14 16.08 -3.51
N VAL A 55 -30.28 16.93 -4.54
CA VAL A 55 -29.46 18.12 -4.72
C VAL A 55 -29.78 19.12 -3.62
N VAL A 56 -28.75 19.54 -2.89
CA VAL A 56 -28.82 20.50 -1.79
C VAL A 56 -27.78 21.59 -2.01
N PRO A 57 -27.83 22.72 -1.29
CA PRO A 57 -26.78 23.72 -1.37
C PRO A 57 -25.42 23.11 -0.99
N ASP A 58 -24.37 23.63 -1.62
CA ASP A 58 -22.97 23.25 -1.50
C ASP A 58 -22.67 21.77 -1.85
N CYS A 59 -23.30 21.28 -2.92
CA CYS A 59 -23.07 19.93 -3.45
C CYS A 59 -22.56 19.92 -4.89
N PHE A 60 -22.04 18.77 -5.33
CA PHE A 60 -21.53 18.53 -6.67
C PHE A 60 -22.48 17.62 -7.45
N VAL A 61 -22.88 18.03 -8.64
CA VAL A 61 -23.82 17.31 -9.50
C VAL A 61 -23.14 16.90 -10.80
N LYS A 62 -23.29 15.62 -11.15
CA LYS A 62 -22.93 15.07 -12.46
C LYS A 62 -24.19 14.86 -13.27
N LEU A 63 -24.19 15.41 -14.47
CA LEU A 63 -25.22 15.13 -15.47
C LEU A 63 -24.73 14.05 -16.43
N LYS A 64 -25.63 13.13 -16.79
CA LYS A 64 -25.35 12.05 -17.72
C LYS A 64 -24.90 12.60 -19.08
N ASN A 65 -23.91 11.95 -19.69
CA ASN A 65 -23.29 12.35 -20.96
C ASN A 65 -22.60 13.74 -20.94
N GLN A 66 -22.46 14.38 -19.78
CA GLN A 66 -21.68 15.61 -19.64
C GLN A 66 -20.31 15.31 -19.07
N LYS A 67 -19.26 15.83 -19.70
CA LYS A 67 -17.88 15.68 -19.18
C LYS A 67 -17.65 16.48 -17.91
N ARG A 68 -18.29 17.64 -17.77
CA ARG A 68 -18.11 18.54 -16.63
C ARG A 68 -18.95 18.14 -15.42
N TRP A 69 -18.48 18.56 -14.26
CA TRP A 69 -19.25 18.56 -13.02
C TRP A 69 -19.78 19.97 -12.74
N PHE A 70 -20.90 20.05 -12.04
CA PHE A 70 -21.49 21.31 -11.61
C PHE A 70 -21.44 21.40 -10.08
N TYR A 71 -21.12 22.57 -9.55
CA TYR A 71 -21.20 22.86 -8.12
C TYR A 71 -22.40 23.76 -7.85
N ILE A 72 -23.29 23.35 -6.95
CA ILE A 72 -24.57 24.00 -6.69
C ILE A 72 -24.46 24.71 -5.35
N GLY A 73 -24.32 26.03 -5.34
CA GLY A 73 -24.16 26.82 -4.12
C GLY A 73 -23.14 27.95 -4.23
N GLU A 74 -22.79 28.51 -3.08
CA GLU A 74 -21.93 29.71 -2.98
C GLU A 74 -20.53 29.40 -2.42
N GLY A 75 -20.31 28.20 -1.87
CA GLY A 75 -19.02 27.79 -1.33
C GLY A 75 -17.95 27.46 -2.38
N ASN A 76 -17.13 26.45 -2.08
CA ASN A 76 -15.93 26.12 -2.86
C ASN A 76 -16.24 25.12 -3.98
N GLU A 77 -16.25 25.62 -5.22
CA GLU A 77 -16.55 24.87 -6.43
C GLU A 77 -15.41 23.99 -6.94
N LEU A 78 -14.18 24.16 -6.40
CA LEU A 78 -12.97 23.53 -6.93
C LEU A 78 -12.84 23.69 -8.46
N ASP A 79 -12.76 22.59 -9.19
CA ASP A 79 -12.67 22.50 -10.65
C ASP A 79 -14.03 22.28 -11.34
N ALA A 80 -15.14 22.30 -10.58
CA ALA A 80 -16.49 22.19 -11.12
C ALA A 80 -17.02 23.54 -11.63
N THR A 81 -18.01 23.48 -12.53
CA THR A 81 -18.72 24.68 -13.00
C THR A 81 -19.72 25.14 -11.94
N LYS A 82 -19.49 26.29 -11.32
CA LYS A 82 -20.38 26.87 -10.31
C LYS A 82 -21.72 27.29 -10.91
N ILE A 83 -22.80 26.94 -10.21
CA ILE A 83 -24.17 27.40 -10.43
C ILE A 83 -24.66 27.99 -9.11
N THR A 84 -24.91 29.29 -9.12
CA THR A 84 -25.32 30.09 -7.96
C THR A 84 -26.83 30.20 -7.85
N GLU A 85 -27.35 30.58 -6.67
CA GLU A 85 -28.79 30.71 -6.42
C GLU A 85 -29.49 31.72 -7.34
N ARG A 86 -28.72 32.63 -7.94
CA ARG A 86 -29.19 33.69 -8.84
C ARG A 86 -29.43 33.19 -10.26
N GLU A 87 -28.91 32.02 -10.61
CA GLU A 87 -29.02 31.44 -11.95
C GLU A 87 -30.31 30.63 -12.07
N GLU A 88 -30.98 30.74 -13.22
CA GLU A 88 -32.22 29.97 -13.50
C GLU A 88 -32.00 28.46 -13.35
N ASN A 89 -30.83 27.97 -13.77
CA ASN A 89 -30.46 26.55 -13.67
C ASN A 89 -30.40 26.04 -12.22
N TYR A 90 -30.17 26.91 -11.22
CA TYR A 90 -30.15 26.49 -9.82
C TYR A 90 -31.51 25.99 -9.35
N GLN A 91 -32.57 26.71 -9.71
CA GLN A 91 -33.94 26.37 -9.34
C GLN A 91 -34.39 25.06 -9.98
N GLU A 92 -33.88 24.76 -11.17
CA GLU A 92 -34.15 23.49 -11.87
C GLU A 92 -33.46 22.29 -11.24
N LEU A 93 -32.35 22.50 -10.53
CA LEU A 93 -31.53 21.45 -9.94
C LEU A 93 -31.87 21.18 -8.48
N ILE A 94 -32.16 22.20 -7.68
CA ILE A 94 -32.33 22.07 -6.24
C ILE A 94 -33.48 21.11 -5.88
N GLY A 95 -33.24 20.19 -4.93
CA GLY A 95 -34.21 19.18 -4.49
C GLY A 95 -34.43 18.00 -5.44
N LYS A 96 -33.85 18.00 -6.65
CA LYS A 96 -33.89 16.87 -7.59
C LYS A 96 -33.10 15.68 -7.07
N LYS A 97 -33.47 14.49 -7.50
CA LYS A 97 -32.86 13.21 -7.10
C LYS A 97 -32.08 12.56 -8.24
N LEU A 98 -31.34 11.51 -7.92
CA LEU A 98 -30.69 10.67 -8.93
C LEU A 98 -31.72 10.13 -9.93
N GLY A 99 -31.39 10.18 -11.22
CA GLY A 99 -32.27 9.77 -12.31
C GLY A 99 -33.34 10.79 -12.69
N ASP A 100 -33.53 11.85 -11.91
CA ASP A 100 -34.45 12.92 -12.31
C ASP A 100 -33.91 13.65 -13.53
N LYS A 101 -34.83 14.09 -14.38
CA LYS A 101 -34.53 14.94 -15.51
C LYS A 101 -34.57 16.41 -15.13
N VAL A 102 -33.61 17.17 -15.64
CA VAL A 102 -33.49 18.62 -15.48
C VAL A 102 -33.40 19.28 -16.84
N ILE A 103 -34.12 20.38 -16.99
CA ILE A 103 -34.22 21.11 -18.25
C ILE A 103 -33.50 22.43 -18.06
N PHE A 104 -32.42 22.64 -18.81
CA PHE A 104 -31.71 23.92 -18.78
C PHE A 104 -32.35 24.85 -19.81
N PRO A 105 -33.02 25.94 -19.36
CA PRO A 105 -33.63 26.89 -20.26
C PRO A 105 -32.56 27.62 -21.06
N HIS A 106 -32.71 27.63 -22.39
CA HIS A 106 -31.83 28.39 -23.28
C HIS A 106 -32.60 29.52 -23.92
N LYS A 107 -32.32 30.76 -23.49
CA LYS A 107 -32.98 31.96 -24.04
C LYS A 107 -32.83 32.13 -25.57
N TYR A 108 -31.79 31.54 -26.15
CA TYR A 108 -31.42 31.70 -27.57
C TYR A 108 -31.36 30.38 -28.34
N ARG A 109 -32.02 29.32 -27.85
CA ARG A 109 -32.14 28.05 -28.59
C ARG A 109 -33.61 27.65 -28.69
N ALA A 110 -33.97 27.03 -29.81
CA ALA A 110 -35.32 26.53 -30.02
C ALA A 110 -35.65 25.36 -29.08
N GLU A 111 -34.64 24.60 -28.67
CA GLU A 111 -34.77 23.44 -27.79
C GLU A 111 -33.99 23.65 -26.50
N ASN A 112 -34.66 23.42 -25.38
CA ASN A 112 -33.98 23.33 -24.08
C ASN A 112 -33.17 22.04 -24.02
N SER A 113 -32.06 22.08 -23.29
CA SER A 113 -31.25 20.88 -23.09
C SER A 113 -31.80 20.11 -21.90
N GLU A 114 -32.26 18.89 -22.14
CA GLU A 114 -32.71 17.96 -21.11
C GLU A 114 -31.54 17.05 -20.70
N TYR A 115 -31.27 16.96 -19.40
CA TYR A 115 -30.23 16.13 -18.83
C TYR A 115 -30.79 15.25 -17.71
N GLU A 116 -30.17 14.11 -17.47
CA GLU A 116 -30.48 13.21 -16.37
C GLU A 116 -29.40 13.33 -15.30
N ILE A 117 -29.79 13.44 -14.02
CA ILE A 117 -28.84 13.48 -12.91
C ILE A 117 -28.23 12.10 -12.68
N GLU A 118 -26.91 11.98 -12.83
CA GLU A 118 -26.16 10.74 -12.67
C GLU A 118 -25.60 10.58 -11.25
N ASN A 119 -25.06 11.65 -10.66
CA ASN A 119 -24.51 11.65 -9.31
C ASN A 119 -24.73 12.97 -8.59
N ILE A 120 -24.82 12.92 -7.26
CA ILE A 120 -24.93 14.07 -6.36
C ILE A 120 -24.00 13.80 -5.18
N LEU A 121 -22.92 14.57 -5.01
CA LEU A 121 -21.86 14.28 -4.05
C LEU A 121 -21.63 15.48 -3.11
N SER A 122 -21.25 15.20 -1.85
CA SER A 122 -20.62 16.22 -1.00
C SER A 122 -19.21 16.53 -1.49
N LEU A 123 -18.60 17.61 -0.99
CA LEU A 123 -17.22 17.98 -1.34
C LEU A 123 -16.23 16.82 -1.15
N GLU A 124 -16.27 16.13 0.00
CA GLU A 124 -15.36 15.03 0.31
C GLU A 124 -15.56 13.85 -0.65
N LYS A 125 -16.81 13.56 -0.99
CA LYS A 125 -17.15 12.46 -1.91
C LYS A 125 -16.82 12.82 -3.37
N TYR A 126 -16.93 14.09 -3.73
CA TYR A 126 -16.48 14.59 -5.03
C TYR A 126 -14.97 14.46 -5.20
N ILE A 127 -14.18 14.85 -4.19
CA ILE A 127 -12.73 14.68 -4.21
C ILE A 127 -12.36 13.18 -4.30
N LEU A 128 -13.05 12.32 -3.55
CA LEU A 128 -12.88 10.86 -3.67
C LEU A 128 -13.17 10.35 -5.09
N TRP A 129 -14.27 10.82 -5.70
CA TRP A 129 -14.63 10.47 -7.07
C TRP A 129 -13.54 10.89 -8.05
N GLN A 130 -13.09 12.14 -7.98
CA GLN A 130 -12.03 12.68 -8.85
C GLN A 130 -10.72 11.88 -8.69
N SER A 131 -10.37 11.57 -7.44
CA SER A 131 -9.17 10.79 -7.14
C SER A 131 -9.23 9.40 -7.78
N ARG A 132 -10.37 8.70 -7.65
CA ARG A 132 -10.57 7.38 -8.25
C ARG A 132 -10.63 7.44 -9.78
N HIS A 133 -11.32 8.43 -10.34
CA HIS A 133 -11.45 8.59 -11.78
C HIS A 133 -10.10 8.84 -12.43
N HIS A 134 -9.35 9.84 -11.94
CA HIS A 134 -8.03 10.16 -12.51
C HIS A 134 -7.00 9.06 -12.28
N ALA A 135 -7.02 8.37 -11.14
CA ALA A 135 -6.20 7.18 -10.94
C ALA A 135 -6.44 6.12 -12.04
N HIS A 136 -7.71 5.86 -12.36
CA HIS A 136 -8.07 4.89 -13.38
C HIS A 136 -7.65 5.35 -14.78
N GLU A 137 -7.99 6.57 -15.19
CA GLU A 137 -7.65 7.11 -16.52
C GLU A 137 -6.13 7.17 -16.73
N LEU A 138 -5.37 7.65 -15.75
CA LEU A 138 -3.90 7.71 -15.84
C LEU A 138 -3.28 6.31 -16.00
N SER A 139 -3.89 5.29 -15.40
CA SER A 139 -3.47 3.90 -15.57
C SER A 139 -3.75 3.38 -16.98
N ILE A 140 -4.94 3.68 -17.53
CA ILE A 140 -5.31 3.28 -18.90
C ILE A 140 -4.38 3.94 -19.91
N GLU A 141 -4.11 5.23 -19.72
CA GLU A 141 -3.25 6.04 -20.59
C GLU A 141 -1.74 5.70 -20.44
N GLN A 142 -1.36 4.86 -19.47
CA GLN A 142 0.03 4.54 -19.13
C GLN A 142 0.87 5.79 -18.83
N ARG A 143 0.24 6.81 -18.27
CA ARG A 143 0.87 8.11 -17.94
C ARG A 143 1.36 8.19 -16.50
N TRP A 144 1.27 7.09 -15.74
CA TRP A 144 1.76 7.02 -14.38
C TRP A 144 2.42 5.68 -14.07
N ASP A 145 3.31 5.67 -13.08
CA ASP A 145 4.08 4.50 -12.63
C ASP A 145 3.55 3.91 -11.31
N LYS A 146 2.49 4.50 -10.75
CA LYS A 146 1.97 4.14 -9.42
C LYS A 146 0.99 2.98 -9.44
N MET A 147 0.29 2.75 -10.54
CA MET A 147 -0.57 1.58 -10.72
C MET A 147 -0.48 1.07 -12.14
N GLU A 148 -0.72 -0.23 -12.25
CA GLU A 148 -0.82 -0.94 -13.51
C GLU A 148 -2.19 -1.61 -13.57
N LEU A 149 -2.85 -1.55 -14.73
CA LEU A 149 -4.10 -2.26 -14.96
C LEU A 149 -3.80 -3.63 -15.55
N ILE A 150 -4.19 -4.66 -14.82
CA ILE A 150 -4.18 -6.05 -15.31
C ILE A 150 -5.62 -6.42 -15.60
N GLU A 151 -5.90 -6.82 -16.84
CA GLU A 151 -7.21 -7.34 -17.20
C GLU A 151 -7.47 -8.67 -16.49
N VAL A 152 -8.64 -8.82 -15.88
CA VAL A 152 -9.06 -10.05 -15.20
C VAL A 152 -10.44 -10.44 -15.72
N PRO A 153 -10.52 -11.18 -16.84
CA PRO A 153 -11.79 -11.63 -17.39
C PRO A 153 -12.57 -12.44 -16.36
N LYS A 154 -13.88 -12.20 -16.26
CA LYS A 154 -14.76 -12.99 -15.41
C LYS A 154 -15.33 -14.17 -16.21
N THR A 155 -15.35 -15.34 -15.60
CA THR A 155 -16.24 -16.44 -15.98
C THR A 155 -17.44 -16.43 -15.02
N GLU A 156 -18.50 -17.22 -15.28
CA GLU A 156 -19.75 -17.17 -14.50
C GLU A 156 -19.56 -17.31 -12.98
N LEU A 157 -18.53 -18.03 -12.52
CA LEU A 157 -18.27 -18.26 -11.10
C LEU A 157 -16.81 -17.98 -10.67
N THR A 158 -15.90 -17.70 -11.60
CA THR A 158 -14.47 -17.50 -11.29
C THR A 158 -13.87 -16.35 -12.09
N ILE A 159 -12.59 -16.09 -11.85
CA ILE A 159 -11.79 -15.13 -12.61
C ILE A 159 -10.73 -15.87 -13.43
N ASP A 160 -10.47 -15.42 -14.65
CA ASP A 160 -9.33 -15.86 -15.45
C ASP A 160 -8.08 -15.13 -14.95
N THR A 161 -7.20 -15.88 -14.28
CA THR A 161 -5.99 -15.34 -13.63
C THR A 161 -4.78 -15.31 -14.55
N LYS A 162 -4.91 -15.70 -15.82
CA LYS A 162 -3.76 -15.87 -16.73
C LYS A 162 -2.88 -14.62 -16.87
N TYR A 163 -3.50 -13.43 -16.90
CA TYR A 163 -2.77 -12.17 -17.07
C TYR A 163 -2.09 -11.71 -15.77
N ILE A 164 -2.68 -12.04 -14.61
CA ILE A 164 -2.03 -11.83 -13.31
C ILE A 164 -0.78 -12.72 -13.22
N ILE A 165 -0.93 -14.00 -13.59
CA ILE A 165 0.17 -14.97 -13.61
C ILE A 165 1.29 -14.52 -14.55
N ALA A 166 0.95 -14.15 -15.79
CA ALA A 166 1.94 -13.69 -16.77
C ALA A 166 2.72 -12.48 -16.27
N ARG A 167 2.02 -11.49 -15.69
CA ARG A 167 2.64 -10.28 -15.18
C ARG A 167 3.60 -10.54 -14.00
N LEU A 168 3.23 -11.43 -13.09
CA LEU A 168 4.09 -11.83 -11.96
C LEU A 168 5.26 -12.72 -12.41
N GLU A 169 5.08 -13.52 -13.45
CA GLU A 169 6.15 -14.31 -14.06
C GLU A 169 7.19 -13.41 -14.74
N ASP A 170 6.76 -12.35 -15.44
CA ASP A 170 7.66 -11.40 -16.08
C ASP A 170 8.53 -10.62 -15.06
N ASP A 171 7.96 -10.23 -13.91
CA ASP A 171 8.75 -9.67 -12.79
C ASP A 171 9.78 -10.66 -12.28
N ARG A 172 9.40 -11.94 -12.16
CA ARG A 172 10.30 -12.98 -11.67
C ARG A 172 11.38 -13.36 -12.66
N LYS A 173 11.12 -13.34 -13.97
CA LYS A 173 12.14 -13.66 -14.99
C LYS A 173 13.34 -12.72 -14.88
N ARG A 174 13.13 -11.47 -14.48
CA ARG A 174 14.21 -10.49 -14.26
C ARG A 174 15.14 -10.85 -13.09
N SER A 175 14.67 -11.57 -12.07
CA SER A 175 15.50 -11.99 -10.92
C SER A 175 15.84 -13.49 -10.89
N GLY A 176 15.17 -14.32 -11.69
CA GLY A 176 15.21 -15.78 -11.57
C GLY A 176 16.56 -16.45 -11.88
N GLU A 177 17.39 -15.87 -12.76
CA GLU A 177 18.69 -16.46 -13.10
C GLU A 177 19.62 -16.53 -11.89
N PHE A 178 19.65 -15.48 -11.08
CA PHE A 178 20.49 -15.43 -9.88
C PHE A 178 20.00 -16.41 -8.81
N PHE A 179 18.67 -16.49 -8.60
CA PHE A 179 18.10 -17.42 -7.64
C PHE A 179 18.38 -18.89 -8.01
N ASN A 180 18.36 -19.22 -9.30
CA ASN A 180 18.72 -20.57 -9.78
C ASN A 180 20.20 -20.89 -9.48
N LEU A 181 21.08 -19.92 -9.72
CA LEU A 181 22.50 -20.04 -9.37
C LEU A 181 22.68 -20.26 -7.86
N TYR A 182 21.97 -19.48 -7.03
CA TYR A 182 21.95 -19.63 -5.58
C TYR A 182 21.50 -21.03 -5.14
N CYS A 183 20.48 -21.60 -5.79
CA CYS A 183 20.02 -22.95 -5.47
C CYS A 183 21.09 -24.01 -5.80
N GLN A 184 21.74 -23.88 -6.96
CA GLN A 184 22.68 -24.87 -7.49
C GLN A 184 24.08 -24.81 -6.87
N GLN A 185 24.52 -23.63 -6.45
CA GLN A 185 25.87 -23.39 -5.93
C GLN A 185 25.87 -23.01 -4.45
N ALA A 186 26.99 -23.13 -3.74
CA ALA A 186 27.12 -22.71 -2.34
C ALA A 186 27.25 -21.17 -2.19
N ILE A 187 26.36 -20.40 -2.84
CA ILE A 187 26.35 -18.94 -2.76
C ILE A 187 25.80 -18.51 -1.40
N PRO A 188 26.49 -17.61 -0.67
CA PRO A 188 26.00 -17.09 0.61
C PRO A 188 24.71 -16.30 0.47
N LEU A 189 23.85 -16.38 1.51
CA LEU A 189 22.59 -15.62 1.55
C LEU A 189 22.80 -14.11 1.36
N ALA A 190 23.90 -13.53 1.84
CA ALA A 190 24.19 -12.11 1.70
C ALA A 190 24.25 -11.65 0.22
N ILE A 191 24.73 -12.50 -0.68
CA ILE A 191 24.79 -12.17 -2.11
C ILE A 191 23.40 -12.24 -2.73
N LEU A 192 22.60 -13.24 -2.35
CA LEU A 192 21.19 -13.30 -2.74
C LEU A 192 20.40 -12.10 -2.21
N ALA A 193 20.60 -11.73 -0.95
CA ALA A 193 19.98 -10.54 -0.35
C ALA A 193 20.32 -9.27 -1.13
N THR A 194 21.56 -9.13 -1.60
CA THR A 194 21.94 -7.98 -2.43
C THR A 194 21.19 -7.98 -3.77
N ASN A 195 21.07 -9.14 -4.41
CA ASN A 195 20.38 -9.27 -5.70
C ASN A 195 18.86 -9.08 -5.60
N GLU A 196 18.24 -9.59 -4.54
CA GLU A 196 16.80 -9.53 -4.30
C GLU A 196 16.36 -8.21 -3.61
N GLY A 197 17.28 -7.25 -3.42
CA GLY A 197 16.98 -5.95 -2.81
C GLY A 197 16.71 -5.99 -1.30
N GLY A 198 17.28 -6.96 -0.60
CA GLY A 198 17.30 -7.05 0.86
C GLY A 198 17.16 -8.47 1.40
N LEU A 199 17.52 -8.65 2.67
CA LEU A 199 17.49 -9.94 3.37
C LEU A 199 16.08 -10.56 3.40
N THR A 200 15.08 -9.76 3.75
CA THR A 200 13.67 -10.19 3.83
C THR A 200 13.12 -10.63 2.47
N ASN A 201 13.52 -9.99 1.38
CA ASN A 201 13.10 -10.38 0.04
C ASN A 201 13.75 -11.71 -0.36
N ALA A 202 15.04 -11.90 -0.08
CA ALA A 202 15.74 -13.15 -0.35
C ALA A 202 15.15 -14.34 0.43
N ILE A 203 14.87 -14.17 1.73
CA ILE A 203 14.21 -15.20 2.54
C ILE A 203 12.79 -15.48 2.00
N GLY A 204 12.02 -14.44 1.69
CA GLY A 204 10.69 -14.58 1.09
C GLY A 204 10.72 -15.35 -0.24
N LYS A 205 11.75 -15.12 -1.07
CA LYS A 205 11.95 -15.86 -2.32
C LYS A 205 12.20 -17.35 -2.06
N ILE A 206 13.12 -17.70 -1.16
CA ILE A 206 13.41 -19.09 -0.77
C ILE A 206 12.15 -19.81 -0.29
N VAL A 207 11.40 -19.18 0.62
CA VAL A 207 10.15 -19.74 1.16
C VAL A 207 9.11 -19.91 0.06
N SER A 208 8.91 -18.88 -0.77
CA SER A 208 7.89 -18.91 -1.81
C SER A 208 8.12 -20.02 -2.81
N GLU A 209 9.36 -20.22 -3.28
CA GLU A 209 9.68 -21.21 -4.32
C GLU A 209 9.68 -22.64 -3.78
N GLY A 210 9.61 -22.84 -2.46
CA GLY A 210 9.76 -24.15 -1.83
C GLY A 210 11.07 -24.83 -2.22
N LYS A 211 12.10 -24.04 -2.56
CA LYS A 211 13.38 -24.49 -3.10
C LYS A 211 14.50 -23.65 -2.50
N GLY A 212 15.64 -24.29 -2.29
CA GLY A 212 16.77 -23.69 -1.59
C GLY A 212 16.58 -23.73 -0.06
N TYR A 213 17.60 -23.27 0.64
CA TYR A 213 17.63 -23.12 2.10
C TYR A 213 18.34 -21.81 2.40
N VAL A 214 18.20 -21.28 3.62
CA VAL A 214 19.10 -20.20 4.07
C VAL A 214 20.51 -20.78 4.18
N LYS A 215 21.35 -20.48 3.19
CA LYS A 215 22.77 -20.84 3.16
C LYS A 215 23.52 -19.84 4.03
N SER A 216 23.34 -20.00 5.34
CA SER A 216 24.18 -19.38 6.37
C SER A 216 25.44 -20.19 6.63
N SER A 217 25.46 -21.46 6.22
CA SER A 217 26.62 -22.34 6.29
C SER A 217 26.82 -23.15 5.00
N THR A 218 28.05 -23.55 4.74
CA THR A 218 28.43 -24.54 3.71
C THR A 218 27.97 -25.96 4.07
N GLY A 219 27.65 -26.21 5.34
CA GLY A 219 27.15 -27.52 5.83
C GLY A 219 28.24 -28.58 5.91
N THR A 220 29.51 -28.20 5.81
CA THR A 220 30.63 -29.13 5.92
C THR A 220 30.90 -29.49 7.38
N GLN A 221 31.44 -30.69 7.64
CA GLN A 221 31.82 -31.12 8.99
C GLN A 221 32.87 -30.18 9.62
N VAL A 222 33.75 -29.61 8.79
CA VAL A 222 34.79 -28.66 9.21
C VAL A 222 34.13 -27.40 9.78
N GLU A 223 33.27 -26.75 9.00
CA GLU A 223 32.55 -25.56 9.44
C GLU A 223 31.65 -25.84 10.65
N PHE A 224 30.99 -27.00 10.71
CA PHE A 224 30.19 -27.35 11.88
C PHE A 224 31.03 -27.44 13.16
N ASN A 225 32.26 -27.94 13.05
CA ASN A 225 33.19 -27.97 14.19
C ASN A 225 33.68 -26.54 14.52
N GLU A 226 33.95 -25.70 13.53
CA GLU A 226 34.30 -24.28 13.74
C GLU A 226 33.16 -23.53 14.46
N GLN A 227 31.90 -23.73 14.05
CA GLN A 227 30.74 -23.14 14.72
C GLN A 227 30.60 -23.60 16.18
N LYS A 228 30.96 -24.85 16.49
CA LYS A 228 31.00 -25.35 17.87
C LYS A 228 32.09 -24.66 18.69
N GLU A 229 33.28 -24.47 18.13
CA GLU A 229 34.36 -23.76 18.83
C GLU A 229 33.98 -22.30 19.08
N VAL A 230 33.42 -21.60 18.08
CA VAL A 230 32.89 -20.24 18.25
C VAL A 230 31.82 -20.21 19.34
N ALA A 231 30.90 -21.17 19.36
CA ALA A 231 29.87 -21.25 20.40
C ALA A 231 30.46 -21.45 21.80
N ARG A 232 31.53 -22.26 21.94
CA ARG A 232 32.26 -22.42 23.21
C ARG A 232 32.94 -21.13 23.62
N GLU A 233 33.63 -20.45 22.71
CA GLU A 233 34.28 -19.17 22.97
C GLU A 233 33.28 -18.11 23.47
N ILE A 234 32.09 -18.06 22.87
CA ILE A 234 31.00 -17.18 23.30
C ILE A 234 30.57 -17.50 24.74
N ILE A 235 30.40 -18.79 25.07
CA ILE A 235 30.03 -19.24 26.43
C ILE A 235 31.15 -18.91 27.43
N ASP A 236 32.41 -19.02 27.00
CA ASP A 236 33.60 -18.66 27.78
C ASP A 236 33.86 -17.14 27.82
N ASN A 237 32.85 -16.33 27.48
CA ASN A 237 32.80 -14.88 27.61
C ASN A 237 33.75 -14.12 26.66
N GLN A 238 34.14 -14.73 25.54
CA GLN A 238 34.86 -14.02 24.48
C GLN A 238 33.97 -13.04 23.73
N GLN A 239 34.60 -12.03 23.10
CA GLN A 239 33.89 -11.04 22.30
C GLN A 239 33.30 -11.68 21.05
N PHE A 240 32.03 -11.39 20.79
CA PHE A 240 31.32 -11.92 19.63
C PHE A 240 30.51 -10.83 18.94
N TYR A 241 30.57 -10.77 17.60
CA TYR A 241 29.81 -9.82 16.80
C TYR A 241 28.58 -10.50 16.21
N ILE A 242 27.39 -10.01 16.56
CA ILE A 242 26.16 -10.52 15.96
C ILE A 242 26.04 -10.03 14.51
N ASP A 243 25.76 -10.95 13.60
CA ASP A 243 25.49 -10.62 12.20
C ASP A 243 24.01 -10.27 11.96
N GLY A 244 23.73 -9.61 10.83
CA GLY A 244 22.38 -9.15 10.50
C GLY A 244 21.34 -10.27 10.33
N THR A 245 21.75 -11.46 9.87
CA THR A 245 20.83 -12.60 9.69
C THR A 245 20.43 -13.18 11.04
N SER A 246 21.41 -13.42 11.92
CA SER A 246 21.15 -13.87 13.29
C SER A 246 20.30 -12.86 14.06
N ALA A 247 20.62 -11.56 13.93
CA ALA A 247 19.85 -10.51 14.58
C ALA A 247 18.40 -10.45 14.08
N PHE A 248 18.19 -10.59 12.77
CA PHE A 248 16.85 -10.64 12.18
C PHE A 248 16.03 -11.82 12.73
N ILE A 249 16.58 -13.04 12.69
CA ILE A 249 15.88 -14.26 13.15
C ILE A 249 15.56 -14.18 14.65
N LEU A 250 16.53 -13.76 15.47
CA LEU A 250 16.32 -13.61 16.91
C LEU A 250 15.29 -12.52 17.25
N SER A 251 15.25 -11.45 16.44
CA SER A 251 14.25 -10.39 16.60
C SER A 251 12.87 -10.88 16.19
N GLU A 252 12.72 -11.55 15.05
CA GLU A 252 11.43 -12.08 14.59
C GLU A 252 10.83 -13.07 15.60
N THR A 253 11.66 -13.98 16.12
CA THR A 253 11.26 -15.02 17.09
C THR A 253 11.10 -14.51 18.52
N GLY A 254 11.49 -13.26 18.81
CA GLY A 254 11.46 -12.71 20.17
C GLY A 254 12.47 -13.36 21.13
N LEU A 255 13.52 -13.99 20.62
CA LEU A 255 14.56 -14.65 21.41
C LEU A 255 15.76 -13.74 21.73
N MET A 256 15.86 -12.58 21.07
CA MET A 256 16.99 -11.65 21.25
C MET A 256 17.24 -11.33 22.73
N GLU A 257 16.20 -10.95 23.47
CA GLU A 257 16.29 -10.59 24.88
C GLU A 257 16.90 -11.70 25.74
N LYS A 258 16.43 -12.94 25.54
CA LYS A 258 16.94 -14.11 26.26
C LYS A 258 18.41 -14.41 25.94
N ILE A 259 18.82 -14.28 24.68
CA ILE A 259 20.20 -14.50 24.28
C ILE A 259 21.11 -13.41 24.85
N PHE A 260 20.66 -12.17 24.83
CA PHE A 260 21.43 -11.02 25.33
C PHE A 260 21.63 -11.05 26.86
N GLU A 261 20.73 -11.69 27.61
CA GLU A 261 20.91 -11.95 29.04
C GLU A 261 21.94 -13.05 29.31
N LEU A 262 22.00 -14.08 28.45
CA LEU A 262 22.86 -15.25 28.64
C LEU A 262 24.29 -15.03 28.13
N VAL A 263 24.49 -14.11 27.17
CA VAL A 263 25.78 -13.86 26.54
C VAL A 263 26.24 -12.44 26.87
N ALA A 264 27.24 -12.33 27.75
CA ALA A 264 27.62 -11.05 28.36
C ALA A 264 28.48 -10.13 27.45
N ASN A 265 29.10 -10.67 26.39
CA ASN A 265 30.10 -9.93 25.59
C ASN A 265 29.74 -9.83 24.09
N ILE A 266 28.45 -9.68 23.80
CA ILE A 266 27.97 -9.40 22.43
C ILE A 266 28.34 -7.97 22.03
N LYS A 267 28.87 -7.82 20.81
CA LYS A 267 29.13 -6.58 20.11
C LYS A 267 28.17 -6.44 18.95
N VAL A 268 27.61 -5.24 18.79
CA VAL A 268 26.58 -4.98 17.78
C VAL A 268 27.09 -3.94 16.79
N PRO A 269 27.38 -4.32 15.54
CA PRO A 269 27.67 -3.34 14.51
C PRO A 269 26.45 -2.42 14.27
N GLN A 270 26.68 -1.12 14.09
CA GLN A 270 25.60 -0.17 13.81
C GLN A 270 24.78 -0.55 12.56
N SER A 271 25.41 -1.17 11.57
CA SER A 271 24.74 -1.67 10.37
C SER A 271 23.66 -2.73 10.67
N VAL A 272 23.80 -3.49 11.76
CA VAL A 272 22.78 -4.45 12.21
C VAL A 272 21.57 -3.72 12.76
N VAL A 273 21.78 -2.68 13.57
CA VAL A 273 20.69 -1.84 14.10
C VAL A 273 19.93 -1.17 12.94
N SER A 274 20.65 -0.60 11.98
CA SER A 274 20.07 -0.01 10.76
C SER A 274 19.26 -1.05 9.96
N LEU A 275 19.77 -2.27 9.79
CA LEU A 275 19.04 -3.35 9.12
C LEU A 275 17.73 -3.68 9.83
N LEU A 276 17.73 -3.77 11.17
CA LEU A 276 16.51 -4.09 11.94
C LEU A 276 15.48 -2.95 11.83
N LEU A 277 15.92 -1.69 11.80
CA LEU A 277 15.07 -0.51 11.57
C LEU A 277 14.46 -0.49 10.15
N GLU A 278 15.16 -0.98 9.14
CA GLU A 278 14.56 -1.15 7.81
C GLU A 278 13.56 -2.32 7.77
N CYS A 279 13.83 -3.39 8.51
CA CYS A 279 12.98 -4.57 8.54
C CYS A 279 11.67 -4.34 9.30
N ILE A 280 11.70 -3.61 10.41
CA ILE A 280 10.52 -3.37 11.24
C ILE A 280 9.38 -2.69 10.47
N ASP A 281 9.72 -1.79 9.54
CA ASP A 281 8.73 -1.10 8.71
C ASP A 281 7.95 -2.05 7.80
N LYS A 282 8.54 -3.19 7.40
CA LYS A 282 7.86 -4.22 6.60
C LYS A 282 6.75 -4.93 7.37
N PHE A 283 6.85 -4.98 8.70
CA PHE A 283 5.85 -5.60 9.59
C PHE A 283 4.75 -4.63 10.00
N ARG A 284 4.83 -3.36 9.62
CA ARG A 284 3.76 -2.40 9.88
C ARG A 284 2.45 -2.87 9.25
N TYR A 285 1.38 -2.92 10.03
CA TYR A 285 0.05 -3.19 9.50
C TYR A 285 -0.48 -1.96 8.74
N ILE A 286 -0.99 -2.20 7.53
CA ILE A 286 -1.67 -1.16 6.73
C ILE A 286 -3.18 -1.45 6.80
N PRO A 287 -4.00 -0.52 7.31
CA PRO A 287 -5.45 -0.70 7.34
C PRO A 287 -6.02 -1.01 5.96
N GLY A 288 -6.80 -2.09 5.88
CA GLY A 288 -7.38 -2.60 4.63
C GLY A 288 -6.52 -3.58 3.85
N GLN A 289 -5.30 -3.85 4.31
CA GLN A 289 -4.47 -4.89 3.74
C GLN A 289 -5.00 -6.26 4.19
N VAL A 290 -5.54 -7.03 3.26
CA VAL A 290 -6.09 -8.37 3.53
C VAL A 290 -5.01 -9.46 3.49
N GLY A 291 -3.97 -9.25 2.69
CA GLY A 291 -2.91 -10.23 2.48
C GLY A 291 -1.90 -9.81 1.42
N TYR A 292 -1.04 -10.75 1.05
CA TYR A 292 -0.16 -10.67 -0.10
C TYR A 292 -0.61 -11.66 -1.15
N LEU A 293 -0.70 -11.18 -2.39
CA LEU A 293 -0.75 -12.04 -3.55
C LEU A 293 0.69 -12.27 -4.02
N GLY A 294 1.12 -13.51 -3.94
CA GLY A 294 2.38 -13.97 -4.50
C GLY A 294 2.15 -14.79 -5.76
N TYR A 295 3.26 -15.10 -6.41
CA TYR A 295 3.33 -16.13 -7.43
C TYR A 295 4.41 -17.11 -7.00
N SER A 296 4.19 -18.40 -7.18
CA SER A 296 5.17 -19.46 -6.95
C SER A 296 4.90 -20.64 -7.87
N GLN A 297 5.96 -21.19 -8.46
CA GLN A 297 5.90 -22.44 -9.25
C GLN A 297 4.78 -22.46 -10.31
N GLY A 298 4.49 -21.34 -10.99
CA GLY A 298 3.44 -21.27 -12.00
C GLY A 298 2.03 -20.96 -11.45
N HIS A 299 1.89 -20.79 -10.15
CA HIS A 299 0.60 -20.60 -9.47
C HIS A 299 0.56 -19.32 -8.64
N LEU A 300 -0.63 -18.74 -8.51
CA LEU A 300 -0.87 -17.67 -7.55
C LEU A 300 -0.90 -18.25 -6.14
N THR A 301 -0.22 -17.59 -5.22
CA THR A 301 -0.28 -17.89 -3.79
C THR A 301 -0.89 -16.71 -3.05
N TYR A 302 -1.70 -16.98 -2.04
CA TYR A 302 -2.25 -15.93 -1.19
C TYR A 302 -1.84 -16.18 0.25
N THR A 303 -1.31 -15.15 0.89
CA THR A 303 -0.99 -15.18 2.32
C THR A 303 -1.80 -14.11 3.02
N SER A 304 -2.74 -14.53 3.87
CA SER A 304 -3.49 -13.59 4.70
C SER A 304 -2.58 -12.89 5.69
N ILE A 305 -2.86 -11.62 5.97
CA ILE A 305 -2.17 -10.87 7.02
C ILE A 305 -3.04 -10.84 8.26
N ASP A 306 -2.44 -11.21 9.40
CA ASP A 306 -3.02 -11.04 10.71
C ASP A 306 -2.40 -9.83 11.41
N GLU A 307 -3.23 -8.87 11.84
CA GLU A 307 -2.79 -7.66 12.53
C GLU A 307 -2.05 -8.00 13.83
N THR A 308 -2.56 -8.97 14.60
CA THR A 308 -1.98 -9.37 15.90
C THR A 308 -0.57 -9.93 15.74
N THR A 309 -0.37 -10.82 14.77
CA THR A 309 0.93 -11.41 14.45
C THR A 309 1.90 -10.34 14.00
N ARG A 310 1.47 -9.41 13.12
CA ARG A 310 2.31 -8.30 12.66
C ARG A 310 2.75 -7.39 13.80
N GLU A 311 1.82 -6.95 14.64
CA GLU A 311 2.14 -6.08 15.77
C GLU A 311 3.00 -6.80 16.81
N THR A 312 2.82 -8.12 16.99
CA THR A 312 3.70 -8.94 17.86
C THR A 312 5.12 -8.99 17.30
N THR A 313 5.29 -9.35 16.02
CA THR A 313 6.61 -9.39 15.39
C THR A 313 7.26 -8.02 15.43
N ARG A 314 6.53 -6.96 15.06
CA ARG A 314 7.00 -5.58 15.14
C ARG A 314 7.46 -5.23 16.55
N GLY A 315 6.67 -5.54 17.58
CA GLY A 315 7.03 -5.33 18.98
C GLY A 315 8.31 -6.08 19.38
N ASN A 316 8.55 -7.27 18.84
CA ASN A 316 9.79 -8.00 19.07
C ASN A 316 11.00 -7.28 18.44
N PHE A 317 10.87 -6.73 17.24
CA PHE A 317 11.91 -5.90 16.62
C PHE A 317 12.17 -4.63 17.45
N GLU A 318 11.13 -3.92 17.91
CA GLU A 318 11.29 -2.70 18.72
C GLU A 318 12.04 -2.98 20.03
N LYS A 319 11.72 -4.10 20.69
CA LYS A 319 12.43 -4.54 21.89
C LYS A 319 13.88 -4.90 21.59
N SER A 320 14.11 -5.65 20.51
CA SER A 320 15.44 -6.09 20.10
C SER A 320 16.34 -4.90 19.80
N ILE A 321 15.86 -3.91 19.05
CA ILE A 321 16.59 -2.67 18.74
C ILE A 321 16.98 -1.94 20.03
N LYS A 322 16.02 -1.73 20.95
CA LYS A 322 16.30 -1.06 22.24
C LYS A 322 17.38 -1.78 23.06
N ILE A 323 17.34 -3.10 23.10
CA ILE A 323 18.32 -3.91 23.83
C ILE A 323 19.71 -3.76 23.20
N LEU A 324 19.79 -3.89 21.87
CA LEU A 324 21.04 -3.78 21.14
C LEU A 324 21.67 -2.37 21.26
N GLU A 325 20.86 -1.31 21.26
CA GLU A 325 21.34 0.07 21.45
C GLU A 325 21.77 0.37 22.90
N SER A 326 21.25 -0.35 23.88
CA SER A 326 21.56 -0.13 25.30
C SER A 326 22.98 -0.55 25.70
N LYS A 327 23.64 -1.38 24.89
CA LYS A 327 25.01 -1.87 25.11
C LYS A 327 25.84 -1.85 23.81
N PRO A 328 26.32 -0.66 23.38
CA PRO A 328 27.08 -0.51 22.15
C PRO A 328 28.43 -1.27 22.12
#